data_AF-A0A915I2J5-F1
#
_entry.id   AF-A0A915I2J5-F1
#
_cell.length_a   1.000
_cell.length_b   1.000
_cell.length_c   1.000
_cell.angle_alpha   90.00
_cell.angle_beta   90.00
_cell.angle_gamma   90.00
#
_symmetry.space_group_name_H-M   'P 1'
#
loop_
_entity.id
_entity.type
_entity.pdbx_description
1 polymer ?
#
loop_
_entity_poly.entity_id
_entity_poly.type
_entity_poly.pdbx_seq_one_letter_code
_entity_poly.pdbx_strand_id
1 'polypeptide(L)'
;MDKRCLTIIFHLGKKSSKTFWPAHKKYKQSDVISYQILMVLFLRPYYDAIFVDQSIALNRRQDDTTKIKTEDIELEAEDDNSCSIYETIQPVNKPVAANKLEISSICGKTSLTSRSLGSNGEDVIFSSDNITRIYACATMWHETATEMVCMLKSIFRLDEDQCARRNAQRYLKIVDPDYYELEVHILFDDAFEINEFGEPMVNGFFKQFLNVINVAASAVHKTAVYVKAPKKISTPYGGRFVWILPGKNKLIVHLKDKTKIRHRKRWSQVMYMYYLLGHRLMEKVDGLKRKAAIAERTFILTLDGDVDFRPSAVRLLVDLMVKNRRLGAACGRIHPRGRGPMIWYQKFEYAIGHWFQKAAEHMIGCVLCAPGCFSLFRATALIDDNVLRKYAIEADRAIENVQYDQGEDRWLCTLLLQRGYRVEYCAASDALTFAPETFDEFFNQRRRWIPSTLANIIDLLSNSKPLVSANDSISVWDFYR
;
A
#
# COMPACT_ATOMS: atom_id res chain seq x y z
N MET A 1 27.86 -16.31 59.14
CA MET A 1 26.75 -17.26 59.34
C MET A 1 26.62 -18.16 58.12
N ASP A 2 25.87 -19.24 58.23
CA ASP A 2 26.34 -20.56 57.81
C ASP A 2 26.05 -20.97 56.34
N LYS A 3 26.87 -21.89 55.82
CA LYS A 3 26.63 -22.63 54.57
C LYS A 3 25.68 -23.80 54.86
N ARG A 4 24.79 -24.15 53.92
CA ARG A 4 24.07 -25.46 53.77
C ARG A 4 23.19 -25.35 52.51
N CYS A 5 22.98 -26.34 51.64
CA CYS A 5 23.45 -27.74 51.56
C CYS A 5 23.76 -28.15 50.10
N LEU A 6 24.60 -29.17 49.93
CA LEU A 6 24.81 -29.89 48.66
C LEU A 6 23.86 -31.10 48.52
N THR A 7 23.56 -31.45 47.26
CA THR A 7 23.60 -32.79 46.62
C THR A 7 23.51 -34.08 47.47
N ILE A 8 22.56 -35.00 47.13
CA ILE A 8 22.52 -36.49 47.32
C ILE A 8 21.05 -36.96 47.04
N ILE A 9 20.67 -38.09 46.39
CA ILE A 9 21.34 -39.15 45.60
C ILE A 9 20.35 -39.75 44.56
N PHE A 10 20.81 -40.58 43.61
CA PHE A 10 20.00 -41.35 42.64
C PHE A 10 19.82 -42.83 43.08
N HIS A 11 18.59 -43.36 43.24
CA HIS A 11 18.14 -44.79 43.21
C HIS A 11 16.65 -44.83 43.65
N LEU A 12 15.69 -45.66 43.18
CA LEU A 12 15.62 -46.97 42.51
C LEU A 12 14.27 -47.09 41.73
N GLY A 13 14.11 -48.09 40.84
CA GLY A 13 12.75 -48.59 40.52
C GLY A 13 12.47 -49.15 39.11
N LYS A 14 12.98 -50.34 38.76
CA LYS A 14 12.43 -51.13 37.64
C LYS A 14 11.16 -51.87 38.09
N LYS A 15 10.07 -51.78 37.32
CA LYS A 15 9.04 -52.86 37.17
C LYS A 15 8.24 -52.65 35.87
N SER A 16 7.66 -53.72 35.33
CA SER A 16 7.21 -53.80 33.93
C SER A 16 5.80 -54.36 33.74
N SER A 17 5.09 -53.84 32.73
CA SER A 17 4.06 -54.53 31.93
C SER A 17 3.88 -53.74 30.63
N LYS A 18 4.20 -54.25 29.43
CA LYS A 18 3.41 -55.19 28.60
C LYS A 18 1.93 -54.74 28.48
N THR A 19 1.32 -54.58 27.29
CA THR A 19 1.73 -54.85 25.89
C THR A 19 0.71 -54.23 24.93
N PHE A 20 1.12 -53.71 23.76
CA PHE A 20 0.64 -54.15 22.42
C PHE A 20 1.48 -53.49 21.30
N TRP A 21 1.71 -54.23 20.21
CA TRP A 21 2.50 -53.84 19.00
C TRP A 21 1.53 -53.50 17.82
N PRO A 22 1.94 -52.97 16.63
CA PRO A 22 3.28 -53.09 16.04
C PRO A 22 3.92 -51.89 15.25
N ALA A 23 5.26 -51.93 15.22
CA ALA A 23 6.17 -51.78 14.07
C ALA A 23 6.20 -50.51 13.16
N HIS A 24 7.31 -49.76 13.34
CA HIS A 24 8.27 -49.32 12.31
C HIS A 24 7.83 -48.58 11.03
N LYS A 25 8.14 -47.27 11.01
CA LYS A 25 9.10 -46.72 10.02
C LYS A 25 10.31 -46.14 10.76
N LYS A 26 11.52 -46.34 10.21
CA LYS A 26 12.79 -45.87 10.80
C LYS A 26 12.94 -44.36 10.59
N TYR A 27 13.04 -43.58 11.66
CA TYR A 27 13.60 -42.22 11.58
C TYR A 27 15.13 -42.29 11.55
N LYS A 28 15.76 -41.35 10.85
CA LYS A 28 17.23 -41.32 10.71
C LYS A 28 17.84 -40.60 11.91
N GLN A 29 19.08 -40.96 12.23
CA GLN A 29 19.83 -40.33 13.32
C GLN A 29 20.21 -38.86 13.05
N SER A 30 19.97 -38.37 11.82
CA SER A 30 20.00 -36.95 11.44
C SER A 30 18.94 -36.10 12.16
N ASP A 31 17.79 -36.69 12.47
CA ASP A 31 16.58 -35.92 12.78
C ASP A 31 16.59 -35.44 14.25
N VAL A 32 17.30 -36.17 15.12
CA VAL A 32 17.50 -35.83 16.54
C VAL A 32 18.51 -34.69 16.71
N ILE A 33 19.57 -34.66 15.88
CA ILE A 33 20.60 -33.62 15.92
C ILE A 33 20.01 -32.26 15.53
N SER A 34 19.14 -32.22 14.53
CA SER A 34 18.46 -30.99 14.09
C SER A 34 17.63 -30.33 15.20
N TYR A 35 16.88 -31.10 16.00
CA TYR A 35 16.13 -30.56 17.14
C TYR A 35 17.04 -30.00 18.24
N GLN A 36 18.18 -30.65 18.48
CA GLN A 36 19.13 -30.22 19.50
C GLN A 36 19.88 -28.94 19.11
N ILE A 37 20.21 -28.76 17.83
CA ILE A 37 20.74 -27.51 17.29
C ILE A 37 19.69 -26.39 17.34
N LEU A 38 18.43 -26.69 16.99
CA LEU A 38 17.34 -25.71 16.99
C LEU A 38 17.11 -25.13 18.39
N MET A 39 17.10 -25.96 19.44
CA MET A 39 16.96 -25.46 20.82
C MET A 39 18.16 -24.62 21.29
N VAL A 40 19.37 -24.92 20.84
CA VAL A 40 20.57 -24.13 21.17
C VAL A 40 20.54 -22.74 20.51
N LEU A 41 20.00 -22.62 19.29
CA LEU A 41 19.86 -21.32 18.62
C LEU A 41 18.87 -20.38 19.33
N PHE A 42 17.74 -20.89 19.82
CA PHE A 42 16.70 -20.07 20.46
C PHE A 42 16.99 -19.71 21.94
N LEU A 43 18.02 -20.29 22.57
CA LEU A 43 18.32 -20.11 24.00
C LEU A 43 19.47 -19.13 24.31
N ARG A 44 20.08 -18.49 23.31
CA ARG A 44 21.13 -17.46 23.54
C ARG A 44 20.85 -16.17 22.77
N PRO A 45 20.50 -15.06 23.44
CA PRO A 45 20.44 -13.75 22.80
C PRO A 45 21.86 -13.22 22.60
N TYR A 46 22.38 -13.31 21.37
CA TYR A 46 23.55 -12.53 20.97
C TYR A 46 23.11 -11.08 20.70
N TYR A 47 23.11 -10.27 21.76
CA TYR A 47 23.03 -8.82 21.69
C TYR A 47 24.44 -8.26 21.72
N ASP A 48 24.95 -7.81 20.56
CA ASP A 48 26.20 -7.07 20.46
C ASP A 48 25.88 -5.61 20.10
N ALA A 49 26.06 -4.71 21.08
CA ALA A 49 25.75 -3.30 20.92
C ALA A 49 26.70 -2.58 19.95
N ILE A 50 27.92 -3.08 19.75
CA ILE A 50 28.98 -2.38 19.00
C ILE A 50 28.65 -2.31 17.51
N PHE A 51 27.94 -3.31 16.97
CA PHE A 51 27.53 -3.34 15.56
C PHE A 51 26.38 -2.38 15.23
N VAL A 52 25.53 -2.04 16.21
CA VAL A 52 24.37 -1.15 16.00
C VAL A 52 24.82 0.29 15.85
N ASP A 53 25.72 0.77 16.73
CA ASP A 53 26.13 2.17 16.77
C ASP A 53 26.92 2.61 15.53
N GLN A 54 27.82 1.76 14.99
CA GLN A 54 28.55 2.10 13.77
C GLN A 54 27.66 2.17 12.52
N SER A 55 26.61 1.35 12.49
CA SER A 55 25.69 1.26 11.35
C SER A 55 24.73 2.45 11.24
N ILE A 56 24.43 3.13 12.37
CA ILE A 56 23.65 4.38 12.39
C ILE A 56 24.47 5.56 11.84
N ALA A 57 25.78 5.58 12.09
CA ALA A 57 26.66 6.70 11.70
C ALA A 57 26.90 6.83 10.18
N LEU A 58 26.81 5.72 9.42
CA LEU A 58 27.22 5.67 8.02
C LEU A 58 26.10 5.97 7.00
N ASN A 59 24.86 6.13 7.45
CA ASN A 59 23.69 6.24 6.55
C ASN A 59 23.30 7.69 6.16
N ARG A 60 24.31 8.55 5.92
CA ARG A 60 24.12 9.91 5.37
C ARG A 60 24.57 9.98 3.92
N ARG A 61 23.63 9.83 2.98
CA ARG A 61 23.75 10.40 1.63
C ARG A 61 23.11 11.80 1.63
N GLN A 62 23.67 12.69 0.81
CA GLN A 62 23.33 14.11 0.72
C GLN A 62 22.31 14.33 -0.41
N ASP A 63 21.39 15.29 -0.24
CA ASP A 63 20.20 15.44 -1.10
C ASP A 63 20.43 16.42 -2.28
N ASP A 64 19.94 16.05 -3.47
CA ASP A 64 19.77 16.98 -4.61
C ASP A 64 18.35 17.59 -4.59
N THR A 65 18.20 18.74 -3.94
CA THR A 65 16.90 19.42 -3.83
C THR A 65 16.51 20.17 -5.11
N THR A 66 15.58 19.61 -5.90
CA THR A 66 14.96 20.32 -7.03
C THR A 66 13.95 21.34 -6.50
N LYS A 67 14.17 22.64 -6.74
CA LYS A 67 13.27 23.72 -6.30
C LYS A 67 12.17 23.97 -7.33
N ILE A 68 10.92 23.89 -6.90
CA ILE A 68 9.73 24.28 -7.69
C ILE A 68 9.54 25.80 -7.51
N LYS A 69 9.26 26.56 -8.58
CA LYS A 69 9.03 28.01 -8.48
C LYS A 69 7.53 28.34 -8.48
N THR A 70 7.21 29.51 -7.91
CA THR A 70 5.84 30.04 -7.80
C THR A 70 5.22 30.43 -9.14
N GLU A 71 6.06 30.75 -10.13
CA GLU A 71 5.67 31.09 -11.50
C GLU A 71 5.14 29.88 -12.28
N ASP A 72 5.46 28.66 -11.83
CA ASP A 72 5.25 27.44 -12.59
C ASP A 72 3.89 26.75 -12.33
N ILE A 73 3.01 27.37 -11.53
CA ILE A 73 1.71 26.80 -11.10
C ILE A 73 0.57 27.74 -11.52
N GLU A 74 0.31 27.81 -12.83
CA GLU A 74 -0.94 28.36 -13.35
C GLU A 74 -2.08 27.36 -13.09
N LEU A 75 -2.76 27.52 -11.95
CA LEU A 75 -4.09 26.95 -11.77
C LEU A 75 -5.07 27.79 -12.60
N GLU A 76 -5.56 27.20 -13.70
CA GLU A 76 -6.57 27.83 -14.57
C GLU A 76 -7.72 28.42 -13.74
N ALA A 77 -8.09 29.66 -14.05
CA ALA A 77 -9.23 30.30 -13.41
C ALA A 77 -10.53 29.59 -13.82
N GLU A 78 -11.42 29.37 -12.86
CA GLU A 78 -12.72 28.75 -13.11
C GLU A 78 -13.60 29.70 -13.95
N ASP A 79 -13.76 29.41 -15.24
CA ASP A 79 -14.96 29.82 -15.97
C ASP A 79 -16.11 28.88 -15.55
N ASP A 80 -17.19 29.45 -15.03
CA ASP A 80 -18.34 28.77 -14.40
C ASP A 80 -19.22 27.95 -15.39
N ASN A 81 -18.64 27.43 -16.49
CA ASN A 81 -19.32 26.55 -17.44
C ASN A 81 -18.44 25.48 -18.11
N SER A 82 -17.16 25.30 -17.71
CA SER A 82 -16.28 24.29 -18.31
C SER A 82 -16.35 22.92 -17.60
N CYS A 83 -17.41 22.16 -17.88
CA CYS A 83 -17.46 20.73 -17.56
C CYS A 83 -16.54 19.92 -18.51
N SER A 84 -15.22 20.04 -18.38
CA SER A 84 -14.25 19.27 -19.19
C SER A 84 -12.81 19.32 -18.67
N ILE A 85 -12.47 18.48 -17.68
CA ILE A 85 -11.41 17.46 -17.84
C ILE A 85 -11.86 16.20 -17.07
N TYR A 86 -11.80 15.04 -17.72
CA TYR A 86 -12.21 13.72 -17.21
C TYR A 86 -13.72 13.43 -17.10
N GLU A 87 -14.48 13.68 -18.18
CA GLU A 87 -15.64 12.85 -18.50
C GLU A 87 -15.42 12.02 -19.77
N THR A 88 -16.16 10.92 -19.85
CA THR A 88 -16.12 9.84 -20.85
C THR A 88 -16.18 10.33 -22.29
N ILE A 89 -15.34 9.80 -23.19
CA ILE A 89 -15.51 9.96 -24.65
C ILE A 89 -15.48 8.58 -25.32
N GLN A 90 -16.46 8.35 -26.19
CA GLN A 90 -16.69 7.14 -26.98
C GLN A 90 -15.91 7.15 -28.31
N PRO A 91 -15.77 6.01 -29.03
CA PRO A 91 -14.90 5.91 -30.20
C PRO A 91 -15.54 6.51 -31.46
N VAL A 92 -14.72 7.13 -32.32
CA VAL A 92 -15.14 7.50 -33.69
C VAL A 92 -14.05 7.13 -34.69
N ASN A 93 -14.46 6.37 -35.72
CA ASN A 93 -13.65 6.03 -36.88
C ASN A 93 -14.08 6.88 -38.10
N LYS A 94 -13.15 7.65 -38.66
CA LYS A 94 -13.09 8.08 -40.09
C LYS A 94 -14.22 9.04 -40.60
N PRO A 95 -14.15 9.60 -41.84
CA PRO A 95 -13.26 10.74 -42.14
C PRO A 95 -13.83 11.82 -43.12
N VAL A 96 -13.03 12.87 -43.41
CA VAL A 96 -13.10 13.82 -44.56
C VAL A 96 -14.33 14.74 -44.71
N ALA A 97 -14.11 16.06 -44.60
CA ALA A 97 -14.31 17.04 -45.68
C ALA A 97 -13.95 18.47 -45.21
N ALA A 98 -13.45 19.32 -46.12
CA ALA A 98 -13.11 20.71 -45.81
C ALA A 98 -14.27 21.67 -46.11
N ASN A 99 -14.37 22.77 -45.36
CA ASN A 99 -14.45 24.09 -46.00
C ASN A 99 -14.09 25.25 -45.05
N LYS A 100 -13.67 26.35 -45.67
CA LYS A 100 -13.06 27.53 -45.07
C LYS A 100 -14.03 28.72 -45.14
N LEU A 101 -14.16 29.50 -44.08
CA LEU A 101 -14.61 30.90 -44.10
C LEU A 101 -14.18 31.59 -42.79
N GLU A 102 -13.64 32.81 -42.89
CA GLU A 102 -13.04 33.59 -41.80
C GLU A 102 -13.81 34.91 -41.55
N ILE A 103 -13.32 35.71 -40.58
CA ILE A 103 -13.60 37.16 -40.36
C ILE A 103 -14.92 37.40 -39.58
N SER A 104 -15.00 38.12 -38.43
CA SER A 104 -14.17 39.23 -37.93
C SER A 104 -14.28 39.55 -36.41
N SER A 105 -13.12 39.91 -35.84
CA SER A 105 -12.86 41.13 -35.02
C SER A 105 -13.27 41.31 -33.54
N ILE A 106 -12.38 42.07 -32.87
CA ILE A 106 -12.46 42.78 -31.57
C ILE A 106 -12.19 41.93 -30.32
N CYS A 107 -11.23 42.20 -29.43
CA CYS A 107 -9.91 42.85 -29.40
C CYS A 107 -9.55 42.92 -27.90
N GLY A 108 -8.40 42.38 -27.48
CA GLY A 108 -7.91 42.50 -26.10
C GLY A 108 -6.44 42.11 -26.03
N LYS A 109 -5.56 43.05 -25.71
CA LYS A 109 -4.10 42.84 -25.74
C LYS A 109 -3.64 42.07 -24.49
N THR A 110 -3.05 40.89 -24.67
CA THR A 110 -2.21 40.24 -23.65
C THR A 110 -0.86 39.87 -24.27
N SER A 111 0.20 40.00 -23.48
CA SER A 111 1.60 39.95 -23.90
C SER A 111 2.03 38.60 -24.47
N LEU A 112 2.62 38.62 -25.66
CA LEU A 112 3.31 37.48 -26.27
C LEU A 112 4.63 37.19 -25.54
N THR A 113 4.70 36.04 -24.85
CA THR A 113 5.97 35.37 -24.54
C THR A 113 6.15 34.17 -25.47
N SER A 114 6.84 34.43 -26.59
CA SER A 114 7.50 33.48 -27.49
C SER A 114 7.04 32.01 -27.48
N ARG A 115 6.18 31.65 -28.44
CA ARG A 115 6.21 30.30 -29.04
C ARG A 115 7.54 30.12 -29.77
N SER A 116 8.58 29.64 -29.10
CA SER A 116 9.72 29.04 -29.80
C SER A 116 9.26 27.70 -30.35
N LEU A 117 9.10 27.60 -31.68
CA LEU A 117 9.01 26.30 -32.33
C LEU A 117 10.37 25.61 -32.17
N GLY A 118 10.49 24.80 -31.12
CA GLY A 118 11.66 23.97 -30.87
C GLY A 118 11.80 22.97 -32.00
N SER A 119 12.80 23.17 -32.87
CA SER A 119 13.19 22.21 -33.90
C SER A 119 13.87 21.01 -33.25
N ASN A 120 13.07 20.13 -32.62
CA ASN A 120 13.29 18.70 -32.38
C ASN A 120 12.12 18.22 -31.50
N GLY A 121 11.58 17.02 -31.80
CA GLY A 121 10.43 16.45 -31.08
C GLY A 121 10.79 15.92 -29.69
N GLU A 122 11.19 16.79 -28.78
CA GLU A 122 11.45 16.44 -27.38
C GLU A 122 10.16 16.49 -26.55
N ASP A 123 9.91 15.41 -25.79
CA ASP A 123 8.84 15.35 -24.79
C ASP A 123 8.97 16.50 -23.78
N VAL A 124 8.04 17.47 -23.85
CA VAL A 124 7.97 18.59 -22.90
C VAL A 124 7.50 18.06 -21.54
N ILE A 125 8.32 18.27 -20.51
CA ILE A 125 7.97 18.00 -19.11
C ILE A 125 7.47 19.31 -18.50
N PHE A 126 6.26 19.31 -17.97
CA PHE A 126 5.70 20.46 -17.26
C PHE A 126 6.13 20.43 -15.79
N SER A 127 6.19 21.60 -15.17
CA SER A 127 6.36 21.75 -13.71
C SER A 127 5.35 20.91 -12.91
N SER A 128 4.09 20.94 -13.34
CA SER A 128 2.98 20.18 -12.76
C SER A 128 3.15 18.66 -12.82
N ASP A 129 3.97 18.15 -13.74
CA ASP A 129 4.29 16.73 -13.81
C ASP A 129 5.17 16.28 -12.62
N ASN A 130 5.92 17.21 -12.01
CA ASN A 130 6.76 16.97 -10.84
C ASN A 130 6.02 17.05 -9.49
N ILE A 131 4.74 17.45 -9.48
CA ILE A 131 3.91 17.49 -8.27
C ILE A 131 3.72 16.05 -7.75
N THR A 132 3.88 15.85 -6.44
CA THR A 132 3.65 14.57 -5.78
C THR A 132 2.18 14.18 -5.87
N ARG A 133 1.88 12.95 -6.31
CA ARG A 133 0.52 12.42 -6.46
C ARG A 133 0.31 11.22 -5.56
N ILE A 134 -0.76 11.23 -4.76
CA ILE A 134 -1.10 10.14 -3.85
C ILE A 134 -2.47 9.59 -4.25
N TYR A 135 -2.46 8.36 -4.76
CA TYR A 135 -3.67 7.54 -4.92
C TYR A 135 -3.88 6.71 -3.66
N ALA A 136 -4.84 7.09 -2.81
CA ALA A 136 -5.18 6.33 -1.62
C ALA A 136 -6.16 5.20 -1.96
N CYS A 137 -5.69 3.96 -1.98
CA CYS A 137 -6.42 2.78 -2.43
C CYS A 137 -6.77 1.85 -1.26
N ALA A 138 -8.03 1.87 -0.81
CA ALA A 138 -8.54 0.95 0.18
C ALA A 138 -9.24 -0.27 -0.46
N THR A 139 -9.10 -1.45 0.15
CA THR A 139 -9.91 -2.64 -0.20
C THR A 139 -10.88 -2.96 0.93
N MET A 140 -12.15 -3.22 0.57
CA MET A 140 -13.25 -3.52 1.49
C MET A 140 -14.06 -4.72 1.01
N TRP A 141 -14.67 -5.45 1.95
CA TRP A 141 -15.61 -6.54 1.68
C TRP A 141 -16.71 -6.63 2.75
N HIS A 142 -16.34 -7.01 3.98
CA HIS A 142 -17.26 -7.37 5.07
C HIS A 142 -17.00 -6.57 6.36
N GLU A 143 -16.53 -5.33 6.23
CA GLU A 143 -16.21 -4.48 7.38
C GLU A 143 -17.46 -4.07 8.17
N THR A 144 -17.31 -3.93 9.47
CA THR A 144 -18.33 -3.36 10.35
C THR A 144 -18.46 -1.85 10.15
N ALA A 145 -19.58 -1.28 10.56
CA ALA A 145 -19.78 0.17 10.56
C ALA A 145 -18.66 0.92 11.31
N THR A 146 -18.14 0.35 12.40
CA THR A 146 -17.06 0.94 13.20
C THR A 146 -15.74 1.01 12.43
N GLU A 147 -15.37 -0.06 11.72
CA GLU A 147 -14.16 -0.11 10.89
C GLU A 147 -14.28 0.84 9.70
N MET A 148 -15.41 0.83 8.99
CA MET A 148 -15.68 1.75 7.89
C MET A 148 -15.60 3.22 8.35
N VAL A 149 -16.18 3.58 9.50
CA VAL A 149 -16.04 4.93 10.10
C VAL A 149 -14.58 5.24 10.42
N CYS A 150 -13.81 4.26 10.91
CA CYS A 150 -12.40 4.42 11.26
C CYS A 150 -11.57 4.84 10.03
N MET A 151 -11.65 4.05 8.95
CA MET A 151 -10.94 4.32 7.70
C MET A 151 -11.42 5.62 7.04
N LEU A 152 -12.73 5.84 6.96
CA LEU A 152 -13.28 7.08 6.39
C LEU A 152 -12.83 8.33 7.16
N LYS A 153 -12.69 8.28 8.48
CA LYS A 153 -12.14 9.42 9.25
C LYS A 153 -10.69 9.71 8.87
N SER A 154 -9.87 8.71 8.57
CA SER A 154 -8.52 8.91 8.04
C SER A 154 -8.54 9.60 6.67
N ILE A 155 -9.47 9.21 5.80
CA ILE A 155 -9.69 9.86 4.49
C ILE A 155 -10.15 11.32 4.61
N PHE A 156 -11.14 11.62 5.47
CA PHE A 156 -11.59 13.01 5.68
C PHE A 156 -10.50 13.91 6.27
N ARG A 157 -9.61 13.38 7.12
CA ARG A 157 -8.43 14.13 7.60
C ARG A 157 -7.41 14.39 6.48
N LEU A 158 -7.21 13.46 5.56
CA LEU A 158 -6.35 13.67 4.39
C LEU A 158 -6.93 14.72 3.43
N ASP A 159 -8.25 14.71 3.23
CA ASP A 159 -8.97 15.70 2.42
C ASP A 159 -8.87 17.10 3.04
N GLU A 160 -8.99 17.22 4.36
CA GLU A 160 -8.79 18.46 5.12
C GLU A 160 -7.35 19.00 5.00
N ASP A 161 -6.32 18.16 5.22
CA ASP A 161 -4.90 18.54 5.12
C ASP A 161 -4.55 18.99 3.70
N GLN A 162 -4.92 18.21 2.68
CA GLN A 162 -4.66 18.54 1.28
C GLN A 162 -5.38 19.84 0.87
N CYS A 163 -6.63 20.03 1.29
CA CYS A 163 -7.38 21.24 1.03
C CYS A 163 -6.72 22.48 1.65
N ALA A 164 -6.25 22.38 2.90
CA ALA A 164 -5.53 23.46 3.57
C ALA A 164 -4.26 23.86 2.80
N ARG A 165 -3.46 22.88 2.35
CA ARG A 165 -2.25 23.11 1.54
C ARG A 165 -2.56 23.78 0.21
N ARG A 166 -3.56 23.26 -0.53
CA ARG A 166 -3.99 23.84 -1.81
C ARG A 166 -4.49 25.27 -1.66
N ASN A 167 -5.21 25.58 -0.57
CA ASN A 167 -5.66 26.94 -0.29
C ASN A 167 -4.50 27.88 0.10
N ALA A 168 -3.50 27.39 0.84
CA ALA A 168 -2.29 28.15 1.15
C ALA A 168 -1.48 28.49 -0.11
N GLN A 169 -1.35 27.55 -1.06
CA GLN A 169 -0.73 27.83 -2.36
C GLN A 169 -1.58 28.81 -3.19
N ARG A 170 -2.87 28.51 -3.42
CA ARG A 170 -3.75 29.28 -4.34
C ARG A 170 -4.03 30.72 -3.86
N TYR A 171 -4.29 30.91 -2.55
CA TYR A 171 -4.76 32.20 -2.02
C TYR A 171 -3.70 32.97 -1.24
N LEU A 172 -2.80 32.28 -0.52
CA LEU A 172 -1.73 32.94 0.25
C LEU A 172 -0.40 33.02 -0.52
N LYS A 173 -0.30 32.40 -1.71
CA LYS A 173 0.90 32.34 -2.56
C LYS A 173 2.13 31.76 -1.84
N ILE A 174 1.91 30.93 -0.83
CA ILE A 174 2.97 30.25 -0.08
C ILE A 174 3.38 29.00 -0.86
N VAL A 175 4.67 28.87 -1.19
CA VAL A 175 5.21 27.63 -1.78
C VAL A 175 5.35 26.58 -0.68
N ASP A 176 4.40 25.65 -0.61
CA ASP A 176 4.49 24.45 0.23
C ASP A 176 5.35 23.38 -0.47
N PRO A 177 6.56 23.04 0.05
CA PRO A 177 7.42 22.01 -0.54
C PRO A 177 6.85 20.60 -0.37
N ASP A 178 5.97 20.39 0.61
CA ASP A 178 5.35 19.10 0.94
C ASP A 178 3.99 18.93 0.24
N TYR A 179 3.68 19.77 -0.76
CA TYR A 179 2.39 19.74 -1.46
C TYR A 179 2.19 18.46 -2.27
N TYR A 180 0.97 17.93 -2.21
CA TYR A 180 0.56 16.75 -2.97
C TYR A 180 -0.87 16.89 -3.51
N GLU A 181 -1.14 16.20 -4.62
CA GLU A 181 -2.50 15.93 -5.11
C GLU A 181 -3.02 14.61 -4.51
N LEU A 182 -4.31 14.57 -4.17
CA LEU A 182 -4.97 13.42 -3.55
C LEU A 182 -6.17 12.94 -4.38
N GLU A 183 -6.19 11.65 -4.70
CA GLU A 183 -7.38 10.98 -5.22
C GLU A 183 -7.59 9.66 -4.45
N VAL A 184 -8.82 9.41 -4.00
CA VAL A 184 -9.14 8.29 -3.11
C VAL A 184 -9.98 7.26 -3.85
N HIS A 185 -9.55 6.01 -3.80
CA HIS A 185 -10.22 4.85 -4.37
C HIS A 185 -10.57 3.85 -3.27
N ILE A 186 -11.82 3.43 -3.18
CA ILE A 186 -12.23 2.31 -2.32
C ILE A 186 -12.77 1.22 -3.24
N LEU A 187 -12.29 -0.01 -3.09
CA LEU A 187 -12.74 -1.15 -3.88
C LEU A 187 -13.53 -2.09 -2.98
N PHE A 188 -14.86 -2.03 -3.10
CA PHE A 188 -15.77 -3.00 -2.51
C PHE A 188 -15.79 -4.26 -3.35
N ASP A 189 -15.33 -5.35 -2.75
CA ASP A 189 -15.39 -6.68 -3.31
C ASP A 189 -16.78 -7.30 -3.08
N ASP A 190 -17.23 -8.15 -4.02
CA ASP A 190 -18.55 -8.80 -4.00
C ASP A 190 -19.74 -7.90 -3.58
N ALA A 191 -19.82 -6.74 -4.22
CA ALA A 191 -20.66 -5.62 -3.80
C ALA A 191 -22.17 -5.75 -4.13
N PHE A 192 -22.59 -6.87 -4.71
CA PHE A 192 -23.94 -7.07 -5.26
C PHE A 192 -24.62 -8.34 -4.72
N GLU A 193 -25.91 -8.21 -4.45
CA GLU A 193 -26.83 -9.27 -4.03
C GLU A 193 -28.03 -9.30 -5.00
N ILE A 194 -28.71 -10.44 -5.11
CA ILE A 194 -29.93 -10.57 -5.94
C ILE A 194 -31.13 -10.35 -5.03
N ASN A 195 -32.07 -9.49 -5.42
CA ASN A 195 -33.30 -9.23 -4.67
C ASN A 195 -34.35 -10.34 -4.88
N GLU A 196 -35.46 -10.29 -4.15
CA GLU A 196 -36.58 -11.26 -4.25
C GLU A 196 -37.22 -11.32 -5.65
N PHE A 197 -37.01 -10.28 -6.48
CA PHE A 197 -37.50 -10.17 -7.85
C PHE A 197 -36.48 -10.60 -8.92
N GLY A 198 -35.29 -11.08 -8.51
CA GLY A 198 -34.23 -11.52 -9.42
C GLY A 198 -33.31 -10.41 -9.94
N GLU A 199 -33.45 -9.18 -9.46
CA GLU A 199 -32.66 -8.03 -9.91
C GLU A 199 -31.39 -7.82 -9.06
N PRO A 200 -30.26 -7.38 -9.67
CA PRO A 200 -29.04 -7.08 -8.95
C PRO A 200 -29.14 -5.76 -8.16
N MET A 201 -29.02 -5.85 -6.84
CA MET A 201 -28.99 -4.74 -5.89
C MET A 201 -27.61 -4.65 -5.22
N VAL A 202 -27.25 -3.48 -4.67
CA VAL A 202 -26.04 -3.36 -3.84
C VAL A 202 -26.21 -4.07 -2.49
N ASN A 203 -25.15 -4.70 -2.01
CA ASN A 203 -25.19 -5.54 -0.81
C ASN A 203 -25.41 -4.74 0.50
N GLY A 204 -25.74 -5.47 1.58
CA GLY A 204 -25.88 -4.90 2.94
C GLY A 204 -24.67 -4.07 3.42
N PHE A 205 -23.45 -4.50 3.10
CA PHE A 205 -22.22 -3.82 3.53
C PHE A 205 -22.02 -2.47 2.83
N PHE A 206 -22.34 -2.36 1.52
CA PHE A 206 -22.31 -1.08 0.83
C PHE A 206 -23.46 -0.16 1.26
N LYS A 207 -24.64 -0.71 1.58
CA LYS A 207 -25.72 0.08 2.21
C LYS A 207 -25.27 0.67 3.56
N GLN A 208 -24.55 -0.11 4.37
CA GLN A 208 -23.92 0.37 5.61
C GLN A 208 -22.90 1.48 5.32
N PHE A 209 -22.03 1.31 4.31
CA PHE A 209 -21.06 2.34 3.90
C PHE A 209 -21.72 3.69 3.58
N LEU A 210 -22.83 3.68 2.83
CA LEU A 210 -23.60 4.87 2.50
C LEU A 210 -24.17 5.59 3.75
N ASN A 211 -24.50 4.84 4.81
CA ASN A 211 -25.01 5.41 6.05
C ASN A 211 -23.89 6.04 6.91
N VAL A 212 -22.68 5.47 6.88
CA VAL A 212 -21.58 5.93 7.75
C VAL A 212 -20.73 7.08 7.17
N ILE A 213 -20.81 7.37 5.86
CA ILE A 213 -19.99 8.43 5.25
C ILE A 213 -20.21 9.81 5.89
N ASN A 214 -21.47 10.18 6.18
CA ASN A 214 -21.80 11.44 6.85
C ASN A 214 -21.41 11.43 8.34
N VAL A 215 -21.43 10.26 8.99
CA VAL A 215 -20.98 10.09 10.37
C VAL A 215 -19.47 10.34 10.48
N ALA A 216 -18.69 9.76 9.56
CA ALA A 216 -17.25 9.98 9.49
C ALA A 216 -16.89 11.45 9.17
N ALA A 217 -17.56 12.06 8.19
CA ALA A 217 -17.38 13.48 7.85
C ALA A 217 -17.65 14.40 9.05
N SER A 218 -18.81 14.22 9.70
CA SER A 218 -19.22 15.02 10.85
C SER A 218 -18.26 14.84 12.05
N ALA A 219 -17.75 13.62 12.25
CA ALA A 219 -16.80 13.30 13.32
C ALA A 219 -15.39 13.90 13.12
N VAL A 220 -14.98 14.21 11.88
CA VAL A 220 -13.71 14.91 11.60
C VAL A 220 -13.90 16.42 11.73
N HIS A 221 -14.89 16.98 11.05
CA HIS A 221 -15.13 18.44 11.03
C HIS A 221 -15.79 18.99 12.31
N LYS A 222 -16.15 18.13 13.28
CA LYS A 222 -16.77 18.47 14.57
C LYS A 222 -18.07 19.28 14.45
N THR A 223 -18.79 19.11 13.34
CA THR A 223 -20.06 19.76 13.02
C THR A 223 -20.91 18.82 12.16
N ALA A 224 -22.20 19.10 11.99
CA ALA A 224 -23.05 18.30 11.10
C ALA A 224 -22.64 18.51 9.63
N VAL A 225 -22.03 17.50 9.01
CA VAL A 225 -21.59 17.54 7.61
C VAL A 225 -22.34 16.50 6.79
N TYR A 226 -23.02 16.98 5.75
CA TYR A 226 -23.71 16.15 4.77
C TYR A 226 -22.92 16.18 3.46
N VAL A 227 -22.34 15.04 3.08
CA VAL A 227 -21.64 14.90 1.81
C VAL A 227 -22.68 14.85 0.68
N LYS A 228 -22.43 15.60 -0.41
CA LYS A 228 -23.34 15.63 -1.57
C LYS A 228 -23.53 14.22 -2.15
N ALA A 229 -24.70 13.97 -2.72
CA ALA A 229 -25.01 12.69 -3.35
C ALA A 229 -23.99 12.35 -4.47
N PRO A 230 -23.56 11.08 -4.59
CA PRO A 230 -22.55 10.67 -5.56
C PRO A 230 -23.09 10.59 -6.98
N LYS A 231 -22.23 10.84 -7.97
CA LYS A 231 -22.49 10.43 -9.35
C LYS A 231 -22.38 8.90 -9.45
N LYS A 232 -23.49 8.24 -9.78
CA LYS A 232 -23.57 6.79 -9.99
C LYS A 232 -23.26 6.47 -11.45
N ILE A 233 -22.38 5.50 -11.69
CA ILE A 233 -21.88 5.13 -13.03
C ILE A 233 -21.87 3.61 -13.14
N SER A 234 -22.54 3.06 -14.16
CA SER A 234 -22.44 1.63 -14.51
C SER A 234 -21.08 1.35 -15.18
N THR A 235 -20.49 0.19 -14.90
CA THR A 235 -19.13 -0.14 -15.39
C THR A 235 -19.02 -1.62 -15.78
N PRO A 236 -18.10 -2.02 -16.67
CA PRO A 236 -17.99 -3.42 -17.11
C PRO A 236 -17.76 -4.44 -15.99
N TYR A 237 -17.15 -4.03 -14.87
CA TYR A 237 -16.86 -4.87 -13.72
C TYR A 237 -17.94 -4.82 -12.60
N GLY A 238 -19.02 -4.04 -12.78
CA GLY A 238 -20.00 -3.75 -11.73
C GLY A 238 -20.44 -2.29 -11.73
N GLY A 239 -20.17 -1.55 -10.66
CA GLY A 239 -20.57 -0.14 -10.51
C GLY A 239 -19.45 0.78 -10.03
N ARG A 240 -19.69 2.09 -10.13
CA ARG A 240 -18.81 3.13 -9.57
C ARG A 240 -19.62 4.30 -9.03
N PHE A 241 -19.28 4.75 -7.84
CA PHE A 241 -19.88 5.91 -7.18
C PHE A 241 -18.78 6.96 -6.98
N VAL A 242 -19.02 8.20 -7.41
CA VAL A 242 -18.04 9.29 -7.33
C VAL A 242 -18.58 10.43 -6.47
N TRP A 243 -17.88 10.72 -5.38
CA TRP A 243 -18.10 11.86 -4.51
C TRP A 243 -17.03 12.93 -4.73
N ILE A 244 -17.42 14.19 -4.52
CA ILE A 244 -16.50 15.29 -4.22
C ILE A 244 -16.60 15.54 -2.72
N LEU A 245 -15.48 15.38 -2.01
CA LEU A 245 -15.39 15.57 -0.57
C LEU A 245 -15.45 17.08 -0.20
N PRO A 246 -15.67 17.45 1.07
CA PRO A 246 -15.72 18.86 1.50
C PRO A 246 -14.46 19.65 1.10
N GLY A 247 -13.28 19.04 1.24
CA GLY A 247 -11.99 19.54 0.78
C GLY A 247 -11.74 19.40 -0.73
N LYS A 248 -12.79 19.21 -1.53
CA LYS A 248 -12.79 19.16 -3.01
C LYS A 248 -12.01 17.98 -3.64
N ASN A 249 -11.40 17.09 -2.86
CA ASN A 249 -10.77 15.90 -3.42
C ASN A 249 -11.83 14.86 -3.86
N LYS A 250 -11.45 13.99 -4.80
CA LYS A 250 -12.33 12.95 -5.33
C LYS A 250 -12.26 11.69 -4.46
N LEU A 251 -13.43 11.18 -4.06
CA LEU A 251 -13.59 9.84 -3.51
C LEU A 251 -14.37 8.98 -4.50
N ILE A 252 -13.74 7.91 -4.97
CA ILE A 252 -14.27 7.01 -5.99
C ILE A 252 -14.41 5.62 -5.38
N VAL A 253 -15.65 5.16 -5.20
CA VAL A 253 -15.92 3.80 -4.72
C VAL A 253 -16.28 2.92 -5.91
N HIS A 254 -15.49 1.88 -6.11
CA HIS A 254 -15.66 0.86 -7.14
C HIS A 254 -16.40 -0.33 -6.52
N LEU A 255 -17.52 -0.72 -7.10
CA LEU A 255 -18.32 -1.87 -6.70
C LEU A 255 -18.02 -3.02 -7.66
N LYS A 256 -17.37 -4.07 -7.18
CA LYS A 256 -17.04 -5.25 -7.97
C LYS A 256 -18.18 -6.26 -7.94
N ASP A 257 -18.58 -6.73 -9.11
CA ASP A 257 -19.51 -7.83 -9.30
C ASP A 257 -18.72 -9.15 -9.47
N LYS A 258 -18.88 -10.09 -8.53
CA LYS A 258 -18.14 -11.37 -8.54
C LYS A 258 -18.42 -12.23 -9.78
N THR A 259 -19.50 -11.97 -10.51
CA THR A 259 -19.84 -12.66 -11.76
C THR A 259 -19.09 -12.11 -12.97
N LYS A 260 -18.56 -10.88 -12.87
CA LYS A 260 -17.90 -10.14 -13.97
C LYS A 260 -16.39 -9.98 -13.79
N ILE A 261 -15.91 -9.91 -12.55
CA ILE A 261 -14.49 -9.72 -12.24
C ILE A 261 -14.06 -10.61 -11.06
N ARG A 262 -12.79 -11.05 -11.07
CA ARG A 262 -12.21 -11.85 -9.98
C ARG A 262 -12.33 -11.11 -8.64
N HIS A 263 -12.85 -11.81 -7.65
CA HIS A 263 -13.01 -11.33 -6.27
C HIS A 263 -11.71 -11.59 -5.46
N ARG A 264 -11.68 -11.16 -4.20
CA ARG A 264 -10.55 -11.08 -3.23
C ARG A 264 -9.65 -9.86 -3.36
N LYS A 265 -8.97 -9.54 -2.24
CA LYS A 265 -8.09 -8.37 -2.04
C LYS A 265 -7.03 -8.22 -3.13
N ARG A 266 -6.26 -9.26 -3.46
CA ARG A 266 -5.27 -9.22 -4.56
C ARG A 266 -5.87 -8.74 -5.88
N TRP A 267 -7.02 -9.26 -6.28
CA TRP A 267 -7.64 -8.91 -7.56
C TRP A 267 -8.22 -7.49 -7.56
N SER A 268 -8.64 -6.97 -6.40
CA SER A 268 -8.90 -5.55 -6.23
C SER A 268 -7.60 -4.72 -6.37
N GLN A 269 -6.48 -5.15 -5.78
CA GLN A 269 -5.19 -4.46 -5.94
C GLN A 269 -4.73 -4.41 -7.40
N VAL A 270 -4.74 -5.56 -8.09
CA VAL A 270 -4.47 -5.66 -9.54
C VAL A 270 -5.36 -4.70 -10.33
N MET A 271 -6.68 -4.68 -10.05
CA MET A 271 -7.64 -3.82 -10.75
C MET A 271 -7.29 -2.33 -10.65
N TYR A 272 -6.99 -1.79 -9.46
CA TYR A 272 -6.62 -0.37 -9.37
C TYR A 272 -5.24 -0.09 -9.96
N MET A 273 -4.27 -1.01 -9.85
CA MET A 273 -2.93 -0.79 -10.41
C MET A 273 -2.98 -0.70 -11.94
N TYR A 274 -3.71 -1.60 -12.60
CA TYR A 274 -3.91 -1.52 -14.05
C TYR A 274 -4.73 -0.29 -14.47
N TYR A 275 -5.73 0.14 -13.69
CA TYR A 275 -6.50 1.34 -13.99
C TYR A 275 -5.70 2.64 -13.84
N LEU A 276 -4.97 2.79 -12.73
CA LEU A 276 -4.24 4.02 -12.38
C LEU A 276 -2.91 4.13 -13.11
N LEU A 277 -2.15 3.03 -13.19
CA LEU A 277 -0.80 3.06 -13.76
C LEU A 277 -0.81 2.64 -15.23
N GLY A 278 -1.52 1.57 -15.58
CA GLY A 278 -1.68 1.15 -16.98
C GLY A 278 -2.49 2.17 -17.79
N HIS A 279 -3.80 2.25 -17.54
CA HIS A 279 -4.69 3.05 -18.36
C HIS A 279 -4.53 4.58 -18.17
N ARG A 280 -4.54 5.09 -16.93
CA ARG A 280 -4.48 6.54 -16.71
C ARG A 280 -3.10 7.16 -16.96
N LEU A 281 -2.01 6.42 -16.72
CA LEU A 281 -0.65 6.93 -16.85
C LEU A 281 0.04 6.44 -18.14
N MET A 282 0.05 5.13 -18.44
CA MET A 282 0.74 4.63 -19.65
C MET A 282 -0.03 4.82 -20.95
N GLU A 283 -1.37 4.72 -20.96
CA GLU A 283 -2.16 4.88 -22.19
C GLU A 283 -2.58 6.34 -22.47
N LYS A 284 -2.86 7.13 -21.44
CA LYS A 284 -3.47 8.47 -21.57
C LYS A 284 -2.53 9.66 -21.49
N VAL A 285 -1.32 9.48 -20.99
CA VAL A 285 -0.29 10.53 -21.04
C VAL A 285 0.52 10.32 -22.32
N ASP A 286 0.89 11.41 -23.00
CA ASP A 286 1.81 11.37 -24.14
C ASP A 286 3.24 11.69 -23.71
N GLY A 287 4.21 11.11 -24.42
CA GLY A 287 5.65 11.28 -24.19
C GLY A 287 6.24 10.32 -23.15
N LEU A 288 7.39 9.73 -23.47
CA LEU A 288 8.10 8.77 -22.60
C LEU A 288 8.79 9.47 -21.43
N LYS A 289 9.48 10.60 -21.68
CA LYS A 289 10.14 11.37 -20.61
C LYS A 289 9.10 11.89 -19.61
N ARG A 290 7.94 12.32 -20.11
CA ARG A 290 6.80 12.81 -19.32
C ARG A 290 6.17 11.71 -18.46
N LYS A 291 5.89 10.53 -19.02
CA LYS A 291 5.43 9.35 -18.27
C LYS A 291 6.37 9.01 -17.12
N ALA A 292 7.68 8.98 -17.37
CA ALA A 292 8.68 8.70 -16.35
C ALA A 292 8.69 9.75 -15.23
N ALA A 293 8.61 11.05 -15.56
CA ALA A 293 8.55 12.14 -14.58
C ALA A 293 7.33 12.03 -13.66
N ILE A 294 6.13 11.84 -14.22
CA ILE A 294 4.89 11.68 -13.45
C ILE A 294 4.93 10.40 -12.62
N ALA A 295 5.40 9.28 -13.18
CA ALA A 295 5.50 8.01 -12.48
C ALA A 295 6.44 8.10 -11.26
N GLU A 296 7.55 8.82 -11.36
CA GLU A 296 8.54 8.95 -10.28
C GLU A 296 8.00 9.75 -9.08
N ARG A 297 7.01 10.61 -9.31
CA ARG A 297 6.30 11.42 -8.30
C ARG A 297 4.93 10.87 -7.92
N THR A 298 4.52 9.73 -8.50
CA THR A 298 3.22 9.10 -8.22
C THR A 298 3.39 7.95 -7.25
N PHE A 299 2.57 7.96 -6.19
CA PHE A 299 2.55 6.95 -5.15
C PHE A 299 1.15 6.37 -4.96
N ILE A 300 1.07 5.08 -4.67
CA ILE A 300 -0.16 4.39 -4.25
C ILE A 300 -0.05 4.10 -2.75
N LEU A 301 -0.94 4.69 -1.96
CA LEU A 301 -1.10 4.40 -0.54
C LEU A 301 -2.12 3.26 -0.39
N THR A 302 -1.67 2.06 -0.05
CA THR A 302 -2.55 0.91 0.22
C THR A 302 -3.10 0.97 1.63
N LEU A 303 -4.41 0.73 1.76
CA LEU A 303 -5.15 0.80 3.00
C LEU A 303 -6.03 -0.45 3.18
N ASP A 304 -6.10 -0.98 4.40
CA ASP A 304 -7.13 -1.93 4.79
C ASP A 304 -8.37 -1.18 5.34
N GLY A 305 -9.54 -1.84 5.35
CA GLY A 305 -10.84 -1.20 5.60
C GLY A 305 -11.08 -0.66 7.02
N ASP A 306 -10.14 -0.85 7.94
CA ASP A 306 -10.25 -0.62 9.39
C ASP A 306 -9.23 0.42 9.94
N VAL A 307 -8.34 0.95 9.10
CA VAL A 307 -7.14 1.68 9.52
C VAL A 307 -7.40 3.14 9.97
N ASP A 308 -6.95 3.51 11.18
CA ASP A 308 -6.92 4.89 11.71
C ASP A 308 -5.51 5.49 11.52
N PHE A 309 -5.38 6.59 10.78
CA PHE A 309 -4.10 7.30 10.64
C PHE A 309 -4.28 8.82 10.52
N ARG A 310 -3.15 9.54 10.58
CA ARG A 310 -3.09 11.01 10.45
C ARG A 310 -2.34 11.41 9.16
N PRO A 311 -2.66 12.56 8.54
CA PRO A 311 -1.92 13.07 7.38
C PRO A 311 -0.40 13.17 7.60
N SER A 312 0.02 13.52 8.81
CA SER A 312 1.43 13.55 9.22
C SER A 312 2.17 12.22 9.04
N ALA A 313 1.48 11.08 9.18
CA ALA A 313 2.07 9.76 8.97
C ALA A 313 2.29 9.51 7.46
N VAL A 314 1.31 9.83 6.61
CA VAL A 314 1.46 9.75 5.15
C VAL A 314 2.60 10.64 4.66
N ARG A 315 2.70 11.87 5.19
CA ARG A 315 3.80 12.79 4.88
C ARG A 315 5.17 12.17 5.17
N LEU A 316 5.36 11.53 6.33
CA LEU A 316 6.62 10.85 6.67
C LEU A 316 6.97 9.68 5.73
N LEU A 317 5.97 8.98 5.17
CA LEU A 317 6.21 7.97 4.12
C LEU A 317 6.61 8.63 2.80
N VAL A 318 5.93 9.73 2.41
CA VAL A 318 6.27 10.51 1.21
C VAL A 318 7.69 11.08 1.31
N ASP A 319 8.09 11.65 2.45
CA ASP A 319 9.43 12.19 2.71
C ASP A 319 10.52 11.13 2.42
N LEU A 320 10.34 9.90 2.92
CA LEU A 320 11.26 8.78 2.67
C LEU A 320 11.30 8.37 1.19
N MET A 321 10.13 8.29 0.54
CA MET A 321 10.04 7.95 -0.88
C MET A 321 10.67 9.03 -1.77
N VAL A 322 10.46 10.31 -1.47
CA VAL A 322 11.08 11.41 -2.22
C VAL A 322 12.60 11.40 -2.05
N LYS A 323 13.11 11.07 -0.85
CA LYS A 323 14.54 11.00 -0.57
C LYS A 323 15.27 9.87 -1.31
N ASN A 324 14.66 8.70 -1.45
CA ASN A 324 15.31 7.53 -2.06
C ASN A 324 14.55 7.07 -3.31
N ARG A 325 15.03 7.43 -4.51
CA ARG A 325 14.42 6.99 -5.79
C ARG A 325 14.36 5.47 -5.98
N ARG A 326 15.30 4.71 -5.40
CA ARG A 326 15.26 3.23 -5.45
C ARG A 326 14.33 2.61 -4.40
N LEU A 327 13.67 3.41 -3.55
CA LEU A 327 12.67 2.93 -2.62
C LEU A 327 11.36 2.63 -3.38
N GLY A 328 11.06 1.34 -3.54
CA GLY A 328 9.84 0.87 -4.21
C GLY A 328 8.63 0.89 -3.30
N ALA A 329 8.83 0.67 -1.99
CA ALA A 329 7.77 0.77 -0.98
C ALA A 329 8.27 1.25 0.39
N ALA A 330 7.44 2.01 1.11
CA ALA A 330 7.65 2.42 2.49
C ALA A 330 6.44 2.07 3.35
N CYS A 331 6.63 1.45 4.51
CA CYS A 331 5.55 1.09 5.43
C CYS A 331 5.62 1.82 6.78
N GLY A 332 4.45 2.11 7.36
CA GLY A 332 4.37 2.70 8.69
C GLY A 332 4.45 1.68 9.84
N ARG A 333 4.54 2.20 11.07
CA ARG A 333 4.36 1.41 12.30
C ARG A 333 2.88 1.18 12.56
N ILE A 334 2.51 -0.09 12.66
CA ILE A 334 1.14 -0.53 12.91
C ILE A 334 0.92 -0.78 14.40
N HIS A 335 -0.12 -0.19 14.97
CA HIS A 335 -0.51 -0.36 16.37
C HIS A 335 -1.83 -1.14 16.47
N PRO A 336 -1.84 -2.36 17.02
CA PRO A 336 -3.06 -3.13 17.17
C PRO A 336 -3.98 -2.52 18.25
N ARG A 337 -5.23 -2.31 17.87
CA ARG A 337 -6.32 -1.74 18.67
C ARG A 337 -7.41 -2.80 18.87
N GLY A 338 -8.04 -2.75 20.04
CA GLY A 338 -9.08 -3.68 20.47
C GLY A 338 -9.10 -3.81 22.00
N ARG A 339 -9.83 -4.78 22.52
CA ARG A 339 -10.00 -5.11 23.94
C ARG A 339 -9.62 -6.57 24.24
N GLY A 340 -9.40 -6.87 25.51
CA GLY A 340 -9.13 -8.23 25.99
C GLY A 340 -7.66 -8.70 25.86
N PRO A 341 -7.36 -9.91 26.39
CA PRO A 341 -5.99 -10.41 26.52
C PRO A 341 -5.33 -10.74 25.17
N MET A 342 -6.10 -11.13 24.15
CA MET A 342 -5.59 -11.40 22.80
C MET A 342 -4.97 -10.16 22.16
N ILE A 343 -5.50 -8.98 22.46
CA ILE A 343 -4.94 -7.70 22.00
C ILE A 343 -3.68 -7.33 22.78
N TRP A 344 -3.58 -7.68 24.07
CA TRP A 344 -2.35 -7.46 24.85
C TRP A 344 -1.21 -8.33 24.32
N TYR A 345 -1.49 -9.61 24.02
CA TYR A 345 -0.54 -10.50 23.36
C TYR A 345 -0.08 -9.94 22.00
N GLN A 346 -1.01 -9.53 21.14
CA GLN A 346 -0.66 -8.95 19.84
C GLN A 346 0.09 -7.62 19.95
N LYS A 347 -0.20 -6.77 20.95
CA LYS A 347 0.60 -5.56 21.21
C LYS A 347 2.05 -5.89 21.55
N PHE A 348 2.27 -6.90 22.38
CA PHE A 348 3.61 -7.37 22.72
C PHE A 348 4.32 -8.00 21.51
N GLU A 349 3.61 -8.83 20.74
CA GLU A 349 4.14 -9.47 19.53
C GLU A 349 4.51 -8.44 18.45
N TYR A 350 3.65 -7.46 18.17
CA TYR A 350 3.92 -6.37 17.24
C TYR A 350 5.07 -5.49 17.75
N ALA A 351 5.16 -5.23 19.06
CA ALA A 351 6.30 -4.51 19.63
C ALA A 351 7.62 -5.26 19.40
N ILE A 352 7.67 -6.57 19.64
CA ILE A 352 8.85 -7.41 19.35
C ILE A 352 9.18 -7.39 17.85
N GLY A 353 8.19 -7.60 16.99
CA GLY A 353 8.36 -7.61 15.54
C GLY A 353 8.89 -6.27 15.02
N HIS A 354 8.41 -5.14 15.54
CA HIS A 354 8.89 -3.81 15.16
C HIS A 354 10.27 -3.47 15.75
N TRP A 355 10.51 -3.77 17.03
CA TRP A 355 11.73 -3.35 17.74
C TRP A 355 12.94 -4.23 17.45
N PHE A 356 12.76 -5.53 17.24
CA PHE A 356 13.86 -6.45 16.96
C PHE A 356 13.94 -6.81 15.48
N GLN A 357 12.87 -7.38 14.92
CA GLN A 357 12.92 -7.89 13.54
C GLN A 357 12.99 -6.74 12.51
N LYS A 358 12.05 -5.78 12.52
CA LYS A 358 12.04 -4.69 11.54
C LYS A 358 13.19 -3.72 11.70
N ALA A 359 13.65 -3.48 12.94
CA ALA A 359 14.89 -2.74 13.18
C ALA A 359 16.11 -3.46 12.57
N ALA A 360 16.29 -4.77 12.83
CA ALA A 360 17.39 -5.53 12.25
C ALA A 360 17.32 -5.60 10.70
N GLU A 361 16.13 -5.85 10.12
CA GLU A 361 15.91 -5.82 8.67
C GLU A 361 16.29 -4.44 8.08
N HIS A 362 15.85 -3.33 8.68
CA HIS A 362 16.19 -1.98 8.21
C HIS A 362 17.70 -1.70 8.31
N MET A 363 18.34 -2.12 9.41
CA MET A 363 19.77 -1.90 9.66
C MET A 363 20.69 -2.67 8.71
N ILE A 364 20.32 -3.89 8.31
CA ILE A 364 21.13 -4.72 7.41
C ILE A 364 20.96 -4.29 5.94
N GLY A 365 19.80 -3.74 5.59
CA GLY A 365 19.65 -3.02 4.33
C GLY A 365 18.21 -2.90 3.86
N CYS A 366 17.38 -3.92 4.06
CA CYS A 366 16.04 -3.96 3.46
C CYS A 366 15.02 -4.74 4.30
N VAL A 367 13.78 -4.24 4.30
CA VAL A 367 12.63 -4.88 4.95
C VAL A 367 11.98 -5.88 3.99
N LEU A 368 11.71 -7.11 4.43
CA LEU A 368 11.23 -8.18 3.53
C LEU A 368 9.73 -8.11 3.19
N CYS A 369 8.99 -7.20 3.82
CA CYS A 369 7.55 -7.01 3.60
C CYS A 369 7.07 -5.68 4.20
N ALA A 370 6.32 -4.93 3.39
CA ALA A 370 5.49 -3.79 3.76
C ALA A 370 4.03 -4.28 3.93
N PRO A 371 3.42 -4.20 5.14
CA PRO A 371 2.04 -4.65 5.36
C PRO A 371 1.03 -3.75 4.65
N GLY A 372 0.06 -4.34 3.93
CA GLY A 372 -0.86 -3.59 3.06
C GLY A 372 -1.82 -2.64 3.75
N CYS A 373 -2.01 -2.77 5.07
CA CYS A 373 -2.90 -1.91 5.85
C CYS A 373 -2.50 -0.43 5.86
N PHE A 374 -1.20 -0.12 5.77
CA PHE A 374 -0.70 1.26 5.67
C PHE A 374 0.72 1.29 5.06
N SER A 375 0.79 1.19 3.73
CA SER A 375 2.05 1.20 2.97
C SER A 375 1.95 2.04 1.71
N LEU A 376 3.05 2.70 1.34
CA LEU A 376 3.15 3.61 0.20
C LEU A 376 4.08 2.98 -0.86
N PHE A 377 3.57 2.76 -2.07
CA PHE A 377 4.29 2.14 -3.18
C PHE A 377 4.56 3.14 -4.31
N ARG A 378 5.74 3.11 -4.94
CA ARG A 378 6.10 3.99 -6.06
C ARG A 378 5.53 3.46 -7.37
N ALA A 379 4.95 4.34 -8.19
CA ALA A 379 4.44 3.94 -9.50
C ALA A 379 5.54 3.39 -10.42
N THR A 380 6.72 4.02 -10.51
CA THR A 380 7.85 3.48 -11.32
C THR A 380 8.25 2.06 -10.91
N ALA A 381 8.20 1.73 -9.62
CA ALA A 381 8.52 0.39 -9.13
C ALA A 381 7.42 -0.65 -9.40
N LEU A 382 6.14 -0.24 -9.44
CA LEU A 382 5.01 -1.11 -9.75
C LEU A 382 4.87 -1.41 -11.25
N ILE A 383 5.16 -0.43 -12.12
CA ILE A 383 5.12 -0.58 -13.58
C ILE A 383 6.36 -1.30 -14.15
N ASP A 384 7.42 -1.44 -13.36
CA ASP A 384 8.68 -2.05 -13.77
C ASP A 384 8.46 -3.46 -14.34
N ASP A 385 8.86 -3.67 -15.60
CA ASP A 385 9.19 -5.02 -16.03
C ASP A 385 8.04 -6.02 -15.88
N ASN A 386 8.40 -7.14 -15.27
CA ASN A 386 7.48 -8.18 -14.85
C ASN A 386 6.92 -8.00 -13.42
N VAL A 387 6.80 -6.79 -12.83
CA VAL A 387 6.23 -6.63 -11.45
C VAL A 387 4.72 -6.81 -11.51
N LEU A 388 3.96 -5.80 -11.97
CA LEU A 388 2.51 -5.88 -12.05
C LEU A 388 2.03 -7.06 -12.93
N ARG A 389 2.79 -7.40 -13.98
CA ARG A 389 2.54 -8.59 -14.81
C ARG A 389 2.58 -9.89 -14.01
N LYS A 390 3.62 -10.14 -13.18
CA LYS A 390 3.70 -11.34 -12.33
C LYS A 390 2.67 -11.30 -11.20
N TYR A 391 2.39 -10.13 -10.65
CA TYR A 391 1.43 -9.96 -9.56
C TYR A 391 0.00 -10.38 -9.98
N ALA A 392 -0.34 -10.17 -11.25
CA ALA A 392 -1.60 -10.56 -11.86
C ALA A 392 -1.65 -12.01 -12.42
N ILE A 393 -0.60 -12.82 -12.26
CA ILE A 393 -0.62 -14.24 -12.67
C ILE A 393 -1.56 -15.04 -11.76
N GLU A 394 -2.38 -15.91 -12.35
CA GLU A 394 -3.29 -16.79 -11.61
C GLU A 394 -2.52 -17.89 -10.85
N ALA A 395 -3.07 -18.33 -9.73
CA ALA A 395 -2.43 -19.31 -8.87
C ALA A 395 -2.96 -20.71 -9.21
N ASP A 396 -2.21 -21.46 -10.02
CA ASP A 396 -2.59 -22.82 -10.46
C ASP A 396 -2.26 -23.87 -9.40
N ARG A 397 -1.18 -23.67 -8.63
CA ARG A 397 -0.69 -24.60 -7.61
C ARG A 397 -1.12 -24.17 -6.20
N ALA A 398 -1.22 -25.13 -5.28
CA ALA A 398 -1.57 -24.86 -3.89
C ALA A 398 -0.56 -23.93 -3.18
N ILE A 399 0.73 -24.06 -3.47
CA ILE A 399 1.78 -23.19 -2.93
C ILE A 399 1.66 -21.75 -3.45
N GLU A 400 1.27 -21.58 -4.72
CA GLU A 400 1.04 -20.27 -5.35
C GLU A 400 -0.20 -19.60 -4.77
N ASN A 401 -1.26 -20.35 -4.47
CA ASN A 401 -2.44 -19.80 -3.78
C ASN A 401 -2.08 -19.26 -2.38
N VAL A 402 -1.19 -19.94 -1.67
CA VAL A 402 -0.66 -19.49 -0.37
C VAL A 402 0.28 -18.29 -0.53
N GLN A 403 1.15 -18.29 -1.54
CA GLN A 403 2.10 -17.21 -1.77
C GLN A 403 1.41 -15.93 -2.27
N TYR A 404 0.58 -16.04 -3.32
CA TYR A 404 0.02 -14.93 -4.05
C TYR A 404 -1.28 -14.39 -3.40
N ASP A 405 -2.23 -15.25 -3.02
CA ASP A 405 -3.58 -14.82 -2.57
C ASP A 405 -3.76 -14.75 -1.05
N GLN A 406 -2.88 -15.36 -0.24
CA GLN A 406 -2.98 -15.35 1.24
C GLN A 406 -1.96 -14.42 1.94
N GLY A 407 -1.02 -13.88 1.17
CA GLY A 407 -0.05 -12.88 1.62
C GLY A 407 0.37 -12.01 0.45
N GLU A 408 -0.64 -11.46 -0.23
CA GLU A 408 -0.57 -10.65 -1.43
C GLU A 408 0.37 -9.44 -1.28
N ASP A 409 0.35 -8.79 -0.11
CA ASP A 409 1.24 -7.67 0.21
C ASP A 409 2.72 -8.13 0.26
N ARG A 410 2.97 -9.33 0.80
CA ARG A 410 4.31 -9.92 0.83
C ARG A 410 4.77 -10.37 -0.55
N TRP A 411 3.88 -10.96 -1.35
CA TRP A 411 4.19 -11.32 -2.75
C TRP A 411 4.55 -10.09 -3.58
N LEU A 412 3.82 -9.00 -3.43
CA LEU A 412 4.16 -7.73 -4.09
C LEU A 412 5.55 -7.23 -3.65
N CYS A 413 5.87 -7.28 -2.36
CA CYS A 413 7.20 -6.95 -1.87
C CYS A 413 8.29 -7.87 -2.44
N THR A 414 8.09 -9.19 -2.44
CA THR A 414 9.01 -10.17 -3.06
C THR A 414 9.32 -9.80 -4.51
N LEU A 415 8.31 -9.40 -5.30
CA LEU A 415 8.48 -8.98 -6.69
C LEU A 415 9.29 -7.68 -6.85
N LEU A 416 9.13 -6.73 -5.93
CA LEU A 416 9.92 -5.49 -5.90
C LEU A 416 11.38 -5.75 -5.52
N LEU A 417 11.61 -6.58 -4.50
CA LEU A 417 12.96 -6.97 -4.08
C LEU A 417 13.71 -7.68 -5.22
N GLN A 418 13.03 -8.59 -5.94
CA GLN A 418 13.52 -9.28 -7.14
C GLN A 418 13.87 -8.34 -8.33
N ARG A 419 13.65 -7.03 -8.22
CA ARG A 419 14.05 -6.02 -9.21
C ARG A 419 15.09 -5.01 -8.74
N GLY A 420 15.61 -5.18 -7.53
CA GLY A 420 16.55 -4.21 -6.99
C GLY A 420 15.90 -3.00 -6.32
N TYR A 421 14.57 -2.96 -6.19
CA TYR A 421 13.92 -1.96 -5.35
C TYR A 421 14.15 -2.28 -3.88
N ARG A 422 14.33 -1.23 -3.09
CA ARG A 422 14.35 -1.29 -1.64
C ARG A 422 12.93 -1.24 -1.09
N VAL A 423 12.72 -1.80 0.09
CA VAL A 423 11.53 -1.63 0.93
C VAL A 423 11.99 -1.19 2.31
N GLU A 424 11.42 -0.11 2.84
CA GLU A 424 11.83 0.48 4.13
C GLU A 424 10.66 0.57 5.11
N TYR A 425 11.00 0.48 6.40
CA TYR A 425 10.08 0.66 7.53
C TYR A 425 10.29 2.02 8.18
N CYS A 426 9.23 2.82 8.28
CA CYS A 426 9.21 4.13 8.91
C CYS A 426 8.72 4.04 10.35
N ALA A 427 9.66 3.96 11.29
CA ALA A 427 9.41 3.91 12.72
C ALA A 427 8.65 5.13 13.31
N ALA A 428 8.59 6.27 12.61
CA ALA A 428 7.90 7.47 13.06
C ALA A 428 6.50 7.67 12.44
N SER A 429 6.12 6.83 11.48
CA SER A 429 4.87 6.95 10.74
C SER A 429 3.82 5.98 11.30
N ASP A 430 3.06 6.45 12.30
CA ASP A 430 2.14 5.59 13.06
C ASP A 430 0.73 5.49 12.43
N ALA A 431 0.20 4.26 12.37
CA ALA A 431 -1.19 3.94 12.08
C ALA A 431 -1.76 2.93 13.10
N LEU A 432 -3.08 2.85 13.22
CA LEU A 432 -3.80 1.89 14.07
C LEU A 432 -4.68 0.98 13.22
N THR A 433 -4.84 -0.27 13.64
CA THR A 433 -5.69 -1.30 13.00
C THR A 433 -6.46 -2.06 14.06
N PHE A 434 -7.67 -2.52 13.75
CA PHE A 434 -8.41 -3.44 14.61
C PHE A 434 -7.82 -4.84 14.48
N ALA A 435 -7.22 -5.33 15.57
CA ALA A 435 -6.67 -6.68 15.62
C ALA A 435 -7.73 -7.67 16.12
N PRO A 436 -7.64 -8.97 15.76
CA PRO A 436 -8.50 -10.03 16.29
C PRO A 436 -8.63 -10.01 17.82
N GLU A 437 -9.87 -9.95 18.33
CA GLU A 437 -10.14 -10.00 19.78
C GLU A 437 -10.34 -11.45 20.26
N THR A 438 -10.83 -12.35 19.39
CA THR A 438 -11.04 -13.77 19.71
C THR A 438 -9.88 -14.66 19.25
N PHE A 439 -9.77 -15.85 19.86
CA PHE A 439 -8.74 -16.82 19.48
C PHE A 439 -8.95 -17.39 18.07
N ASP A 440 -10.20 -17.62 17.65
CA ASP A 440 -10.47 -18.22 16.34
C ASP A 440 -10.17 -17.26 15.18
N GLU A 441 -10.52 -15.98 15.32
CA GLU A 441 -10.11 -14.92 14.37
C GLU A 441 -8.58 -14.80 14.30
N PHE A 442 -7.91 -14.77 15.44
CA PHE A 442 -6.46 -14.72 15.54
C PHE A 442 -5.81 -15.94 14.85
N PHE A 443 -6.27 -17.15 15.18
CA PHE A 443 -5.76 -18.40 14.61
C PHE A 443 -5.97 -18.44 13.09
N ASN A 444 -7.13 -18.03 12.60
CA ASN A 444 -7.42 -17.95 11.17
C ASN A 444 -6.59 -16.88 10.45
N GLN A 445 -6.23 -15.77 11.11
CA GLN A 445 -5.26 -14.79 10.58
C GLN A 445 -3.86 -15.44 10.46
N ARG A 446 -3.38 -16.12 11.52
CA ARG A 446 -2.05 -16.74 11.55
C ARG A 446 -1.88 -17.91 10.60
N ARG A 447 -2.94 -18.68 10.36
CA ARG A 447 -2.97 -19.74 9.32
C ARG A 447 -2.78 -19.23 7.90
N ARG A 448 -3.04 -17.94 7.62
CA ARG A 448 -2.75 -17.30 6.33
C ARG A 448 -1.34 -16.74 6.30
N TRP A 449 -0.99 -15.97 7.34
CA TRP A 449 0.27 -15.22 7.40
C TRP A 449 1.52 -16.10 7.50
N ILE A 450 1.50 -17.16 8.31
CA ILE A 450 2.70 -17.98 8.55
C ILE A 450 3.09 -18.78 7.28
N PRO A 451 2.18 -19.53 6.63
CA PRO A 451 2.53 -20.28 5.42
C PRO A 451 2.93 -19.37 4.25
N SER A 452 2.28 -18.22 4.07
CA SER A 452 2.65 -17.27 3.02
C SER A 452 4.02 -16.61 3.28
N THR A 453 4.35 -16.36 4.55
CA THR A 453 5.68 -15.90 4.95
C THR A 453 6.75 -16.92 4.61
N LEU A 454 6.53 -18.20 4.94
CA LEU A 454 7.45 -19.28 4.61
C LEU A 454 7.61 -19.45 3.08
N ALA A 455 6.52 -19.44 2.32
CA ALA A 455 6.56 -19.59 0.87
C ALA A 455 7.39 -18.48 0.19
N ASN A 456 7.17 -17.23 0.57
CA ASN A 456 7.94 -16.09 0.03
C ASN A 456 9.41 -16.11 0.46
N ILE A 457 9.73 -16.52 1.71
CA ILE A 457 11.12 -16.67 2.16
C ILE A 457 11.83 -17.78 1.36
N ILE A 458 11.17 -18.91 1.11
CA ILE A 458 11.72 -20.00 0.27
C ILE A 458 11.96 -19.52 -1.17
N ASP A 459 11.06 -18.72 -1.76
CA ASP A 459 11.24 -18.15 -3.09
C ASP A 459 12.44 -17.18 -3.16
N LEU A 460 12.59 -16.30 -2.16
CA LEU A 460 13.74 -15.39 -2.05
C LEU A 460 15.05 -16.18 -1.87
N LEU A 461 15.08 -17.20 -1.01
CA LEU A 461 16.24 -18.08 -0.80
C LEU A 461 16.64 -18.84 -2.08
N SER A 462 15.66 -19.42 -2.77
CA SER A 462 15.86 -20.17 -4.02
C SER A 462 16.42 -19.29 -5.13
N ASN A 463 16.02 -18.01 -5.14
CA ASN A 463 16.47 -16.99 -6.09
C ASN A 463 17.55 -16.06 -5.52
N SER A 464 18.26 -16.45 -4.46
CA SER A 464 19.24 -15.61 -3.75
C SER A 464 20.36 -15.05 -4.65
N LYS A 465 20.92 -15.88 -5.53
CA LYS A 465 22.00 -15.46 -6.47
C LYS A 465 21.58 -14.30 -7.40
N PRO A 466 20.52 -14.41 -8.21
CA PRO A 466 20.07 -13.28 -9.02
C PRO A 466 19.53 -12.12 -8.17
N LEU A 467 18.97 -12.38 -6.99
CA LEU A 467 18.47 -11.35 -6.10
C LEU A 467 19.60 -10.43 -5.58
N VAL A 468 20.69 -10.98 -5.05
CA VAL A 468 21.87 -10.21 -4.61
C VAL A 468 22.54 -9.51 -5.81
N SER A 469 22.54 -10.14 -6.99
CA SER A 469 23.07 -9.53 -8.21
C SER A 469 22.23 -8.35 -8.74
N ALA A 470 20.95 -8.26 -8.37
CA ALA A 470 20.03 -7.21 -8.80
C ALA A 470 19.77 -6.15 -7.70
N ASN A 471 19.95 -6.50 -6.43
CA ASN A 471 19.56 -5.68 -5.29
C ASN A 471 20.73 -5.41 -4.34
N ASP A 472 21.37 -4.25 -4.51
CA ASP A 472 22.44 -3.76 -3.64
C ASP A 472 22.04 -3.62 -2.15
N SER A 473 20.74 -3.68 -1.84
CA SER A 473 20.20 -3.60 -0.47
C SER A 473 20.00 -4.97 0.19
N ILE A 474 20.34 -6.07 -0.48
CA ILE A 474 20.23 -7.44 0.02
C ILE A 474 21.60 -8.14 -0.13
N SER A 475 22.13 -8.60 0.99
CA SER A 475 23.41 -9.30 1.04
C SER A 475 23.24 -10.82 1.05
N VAL A 476 24.31 -11.55 0.77
CA VAL A 476 24.34 -13.02 0.94
C VAL A 476 24.07 -13.42 2.40
N TRP A 477 24.42 -12.56 3.37
CA TRP A 477 24.24 -12.80 4.80
C TRP A 477 22.77 -12.77 5.25
N ASP A 478 21.89 -12.10 4.51
CA ASP A 478 20.45 -12.06 4.79
C ASP A 478 19.76 -13.42 4.64
N PHE A 479 20.40 -14.36 3.93
CA PHE A 479 19.86 -15.69 3.61
C PHE A 479 20.34 -16.82 4.53
N TYR A 480 21.39 -16.60 5.34
CA TYR A 480 21.97 -17.63 6.22
C TYR A 480 21.34 -17.62 7.63
N ARG A 481 20.05 -17.25 7.74
CA ARG A 481 19.39 -16.88 8.99
C ARG A 481 18.14 -17.70 9.31
#